data_AF-A0A089PFS6-F1
#
_entry.id   AF-A0A089PFS6-F1
#
_cell.length_a   1.000
_cell.length_b   1.000
_cell.length_c   1.000
_cell.angle_alpha   90.00
_cell.angle_beta   90.00
_cell.angle_gamma   90.00
#
_symmetry.space_group_name_H-M   'P 1'
#
loop_
_entity.id
_entity.type
_entity.pdbx_description
1 polymer ?
#
loop_
_entity_poly.entity_id
_entity_poly.type
_entity_poly.pdbx_seq_one_letter_code
_entity_poly.pdbx_strand_id
1 'polypeptide(L)'
;MTKSVNLYLASGVSEGVGFWVINFTEEDNIFNSHSSKLLECYRKELFGLDGAIEVKAAINTTLDILCLDSKYDQYKLDNYNTGYSSEIPINLIEDIFDLWAYNYSNKLLWKKYIGLLNLRKKLKKNNNYINIGLKGDIFEFATKLDGLLSFRPDDSIFRLENSNDLMW
;
A
#
# COMPACT_ATOMS: atom_id res chain seq x y z
N MET A 1 -15.60 -23.70 -10.32
CA MET A 1 -15.65 -22.22 -10.44
C MET A 1 -14.50 -21.65 -9.66
N THR A 2 -13.62 -20.87 -10.29
CA THR A 2 -12.66 -20.04 -9.56
C THR A 2 -13.46 -19.02 -8.76
N LYS A 3 -13.30 -19.03 -7.44
CA LYS A 3 -14.01 -18.13 -6.55
C LYS A 3 -13.58 -16.70 -6.85
N SER A 4 -14.53 -15.82 -7.15
CA SER A 4 -14.27 -14.39 -7.34
C SER A 4 -14.44 -13.65 -6.02
N VAL A 5 -13.59 -12.67 -5.78
CA VAL A 5 -13.58 -11.83 -4.59
C VAL A 5 -13.35 -10.38 -4.96
N ASN A 6 -13.88 -9.47 -4.16
CA ASN A 6 -13.66 -8.04 -4.26
C ASN A 6 -12.39 -7.68 -3.48
N LEU A 7 -11.31 -7.33 -4.16
CA LEU A 7 -10.16 -6.66 -3.56
C LEU A 7 -10.51 -5.20 -3.33
N TYR A 8 -10.23 -4.66 -2.16
CA TYR A 8 -10.59 -3.29 -1.80
C TYR A 8 -9.49 -2.55 -1.03
N LEU A 9 -9.53 -1.23 -1.14
CA LEU A 9 -8.85 -0.25 -0.29
C LEU A 9 -9.92 0.50 0.51
N ALA A 10 -9.79 0.49 1.84
CA ALA A 10 -10.71 1.19 2.72
C ALA A 10 -9.96 1.97 3.81
N SER A 11 -10.60 3.03 4.33
CA SER A 11 -10.21 3.67 5.58
C SER A 11 -10.90 3.01 6.77
N GLY A 12 -10.29 3.15 7.93
CA GLY A 12 -10.90 2.82 9.21
C GLY A 12 -10.32 3.62 10.35
N VAL A 13 -10.93 3.50 11.53
CA VAL A 13 -10.44 4.08 12.78
C VAL A 13 -10.42 3.00 13.86
N SER A 14 -9.30 2.89 14.58
CA SER A 14 -9.15 2.02 15.73
C SER A 14 -8.52 2.82 16.86
N GLU A 15 -9.17 2.87 18.02
CA GLU A 15 -8.65 3.57 19.22
C GLU A 15 -8.31 5.05 18.96
N GLY A 16 -9.08 5.71 18.08
CA GLY A 16 -8.86 7.10 17.70
C GLY A 16 -7.80 7.31 16.60
N VAL A 17 -7.11 6.25 16.17
CA VAL A 17 -6.08 6.29 15.13
C VAL A 17 -6.68 5.84 13.79
N GLY A 18 -6.52 6.69 12.77
CA GLY A 18 -6.94 6.40 11.40
C GLY A 18 -5.97 5.46 10.68
N PHE A 19 -6.51 4.57 9.84
CA PHE A 19 -5.72 3.63 9.06
C PHE A 19 -6.31 3.34 7.69
N TRP A 20 -5.45 2.90 6.78
CA TRP A 20 -5.76 2.30 5.50
C TRP A 20 -5.63 0.80 5.56
N VAL A 21 -6.55 0.07 4.93
CA VAL A 21 -6.47 -1.39 4.82
C VAL A 21 -6.68 -1.83 3.39
N ILE A 22 -5.86 -2.79 2.95
CA ILE A 22 -6.03 -3.51 1.70
C ILE A 22 -6.38 -4.94 2.02
N ASN A 23 -7.58 -5.36 1.62
CA ASN A 23 -8.05 -6.70 1.88
C ASN A 23 -9.03 -7.15 0.79
N PHE A 24 -9.50 -8.40 0.86
CA PHE A 24 -10.51 -8.89 -0.07
C PHE A 24 -11.66 -9.58 0.66
N THR A 25 -12.83 -9.57 0.05
CA THR A 25 -14.03 -10.23 0.57
C THR A 25 -14.85 -10.85 -0.55
N GLU A 26 -15.60 -11.89 -0.25
CA GLU A 26 -16.58 -12.49 -1.16
C GLU A 26 -17.90 -11.71 -1.15
N GLU A 27 -18.10 -10.88 -0.14
CA GLU A 27 -19.31 -10.10 0.01
C GLU A 27 -19.29 -8.87 -0.91
N ASP A 28 -20.45 -8.49 -1.42
CA ASP A 28 -20.58 -7.25 -2.19
C ASP A 28 -20.44 -6.01 -1.30
N ASN A 29 -20.93 -6.11 -0.05
CA ASN A 29 -20.79 -5.06 0.93
C ASN A 29 -19.58 -5.33 1.85
N ILE A 30 -18.51 -4.56 1.67
CA ILE A 30 -17.27 -4.73 2.44
C ILE A 30 -17.46 -4.48 3.95
N PHE A 31 -18.44 -3.65 4.33
CA PHE A 31 -18.69 -3.25 5.71
C PHE A 31 -19.35 -4.35 6.56
N ASN A 32 -19.89 -5.38 5.92
CA ASN A 32 -20.50 -6.51 6.60
C ASN A 32 -19.43 -7.50 7.13
N SER A 33 -18.35 -7.71 6.37
CA SER A 33 -17.31 -8.71 6.66
C SER A 33 -16.24 -8.29 7.69
N HIS A 34 -16.02 -6.99 7.91
CA HIS A 34 -14.88 -6.50 8.71
C HIS A 34 -15.22 -5.31 9.63
N SER A 35 -16.05 -5.57 10.65
CA SER A 35 -16.12 -4.81 11.91
C SER A 35 -16.51 -3.32 11.85
N SER A 36 -17.04 -2.80 12.95
CA SER A 36 -17.43 -1.40 13.18
C SER A 36 -16.31 -0.35 13.01
N LYS A 37 -15.12 -0.73 12.55
CA LYS A 37 -13.93 0.11 12.43
C LYS A 37 -13.72 0.68 11.03
N LEU A 38 -14.25 0.06 9.97
CA LEU A 38 -14.14 0.59 8.61
C LEU A 38 -15.10 1.77 8.42
N LEU A 39 -14.63 2.78 7.68
CA LEU A 39 -15.40 4.01 7.44
C LEU A 39 -15.80 4.15 5.98
N GLU A 40 -14.84 4.11 5.06
CA GLU A 40 -15.10 4.39 3.64
C GLU A 40 -14.27 3.47 2.72
N CYS A 41 -14.83 3.14 1.55
CA CYS A 41 -14.18 2.38 0.50
C CYS A 41 -13.73 3.32 -0.63
N TYR A 42 -12.46 3.27 -1.02
CA TYR A 42 -11.87 4.17 -2.03
C TYR A 42 -11.54 3.46 -3.34
N ARG A 43 -11.17 2.17 -3.27
CA ARG A 43 -11.00 1.32 -4.45
C ARG A 43 -11.62 -0.04 -4.20
N LYS A 44 -12.22 -0.60 -5.25
CA LYS A 44 -12.81 -1.95 -5.24
C LYS A 44 -12.71 -2.54 -6.64
N GLU A 45 -12.12 -3.73 -6.74
CA GLU A 45 -11.97 -4.45 -8.01
C GLU A 45 -12.20 -5.95 -7.85
N LEU A 46 -12.72 -6.58 -8.91
CA LEU A 46 -13.06 -8.00 -8.91
C LEU A 46 -11.88 -8.84 -9.41
N PHE A 47 -11.44 -9.79 -8.59
CA PHE A 47 -10.36 -10.73 -8.90
C PHE A 47 -10.80 -12.17 -8.68
N GLY A 48 -10.10 -13.12 -9.31
CA GLY A 48 -10.07 -14.50 -8.79
C GLY A 48 -9.29 -14.53 -7.48
N LEU A 49 -9.65 -15.44 -6.56
CA LEU A 49 -9.04 -15.52 -5.22
C LEU A 49 -7.50 -15.46 -5.22
N ASP A 50 -6.85 -16.28 -6.06
CA ASP A 50 -5.38 -16.29 -6.16
C ASP A 50 -4.82 -14.94 -6.63
N GLY A 51 -5.51 -14.29 -7.56
CA GLY A 51 -5.14 -12.96 -8.04
C GLY A 51 -5.30 -11.89 -6.97
N ALA A 52 -6.38 -11.92 -6.19
CA ALA A 52 -6.57 -11.02 -5.08
C ALA A 52 -5.46 -11.18 -4.02
N ILE A 53 -5.06 -12.43 -3.73
CA ILE A 53 -3.96 -12.73 -2.80
C ILE A 53 -2.64 -12.14 -3.33
N GLU A 54 -2.31 -12.37 -4.60
CA GLU A 54 -1.07 -11.87 -5.20
C GLU A 54 -1.02 -10.34 -5.27
N VAL A 55 -2.11 -9.70 -5.73
CA VAL A 55 -2.18 -8.24 -5.85
C VAL A 55 -2.16 -7.58 -4.48
N LYS A 56 -2.92 -8.08 -3.50
CA LYS A 56 -2.85 -7.62 -2.10
C LYS A 56 -1.43 -7.72 -1.56
N ALA A 57 -0.74 -8.84 -1.80
CA ALA A 57 0.64 -9.03 -1.32
C ALA A 57 1.63 -8.04 -1.96
N ALA A 58 1.45 -7.71 -3.24
CA ALA A 58 2.29 -6.73 -3.93
C ALA A 58 2.05 -5.29 -3.43
N ILE A 59 0.79 -4.91 -3.22
CA ILE A 59 0.42 -3.62 -2.61
C ILE A 59 1.01 -3.52 -1.19
N ASN A 60 0.74 -4.50 -0.33
CA ASN A 60 1.25 -4.49 1.04
C ASN A 60 2.78 -4.50 1.09
N THR A 61 3.45 -5.20 0.17
CA THR A 61 4.92 -5.16 0.11
C THR A 61 5.43 -3.80 -0.35
N THR A 62 4.72 -3.11 -1.23
CA THR A 62 5.08 -1.74 -1.65
C THR A 62 4.94 -0.76 -0.49
N LEU A 63 3.85 -0.85 0.25
CA LEU A 63 3.61 -0.05 1.45
C LEU A 63 4.60 -0.39 2.57
N ASP A 64 4.95 -1.68 2.75
CA ASP A 64 6.02 -2.09 3.66
C ASP A 64 7.35 -1.40 3.29
N ILE A 65 7.71 -1.34 2.00
CA ILE A 65 8.94 -0.66 1.54
C ILE A 65 8.86 0.85 1.78
N LEU A 66 7.70 1.46 1.52
CA LEU A 66 7.46 2.87 1.84
C LEU A 66 7.67 3.14 3.34
N CYS A 67 7.29 2.19 4.19
CA CYS A 67 7.45 2.30 5.65
C CYS A 67 8.85 1.92 6.19
N LEU A 68 9.79 1.41 5.38
CA LEU A 68 11.10 0.91 5.85
C LEU A 68 12.14 2.00 6.14
N ASP A 69 11.94 3.27 5.74
CA ASP A 69 12.81 4.36 6.19
C ASP A 69 12.51 4.67 7.67
N SER A 70 13.52 4.92 8.50
CA SER A 70 13.39 5.00 9.98
C SER A 70 12.49 6.11 10.54
N LYS A 71 11.95 6.99 9.68
CA LYS A 71 10.89 7.95 10.02
C LYS A 71 9.49 7.37 9.83
N TYR A 72 9.37 6.10 9.40
CA TYR A 72 8.14 5.52 8.88
C TYR A 72 7.74 4.16 9.48
N ASP A 73 8.53 3.61 10.41
CA ASP A 73 8.09 2.47 11.21
C ASP A 73 6.75 2.79 11.94
N GLN A 74 6.52 4.07 12.25
CA GLN A 74 5.28 4.58 12.85
C GLN A 74 4.03 4.45 11.97
N TYR A 75 4.17 4.29 10.64
CA TYR A 75 2.98 4.12 9.77
C TYR A 75 2.50 2.68 9.73
N LYS A 76 3.23 1.72 10.29
CA LYS A 76 2.77 0.33 10.39
C LYS A 76 2.15 0.10 11.76
N LEU A 77 0.87 -0.26 11.79
CA LEU A 77 0.16 -0.47 13.05
C LEU A 77 0.35 -1.92 13.55
N ASP A 78 0.91 -2.09 14.75
CA ASP A 78 1.31 -3.38 15.34
C ASP A 78 0.12 -4.27 15.81
N ASN A 79 -1.07 -3.70 16.02
CA ASN A 79 -2.23 -4.46 16.50
C ASN A 79 -2.96 -5.21 15.37
N TYR A 80 -2.38 -6.37 15.02
CA TYR A 80 -2.99 -7.59 14.46
C TYR A 80 -3.92 -7.57 13.23
N ASN A 81 -4.28 -6.44 12.61
CA ASN A 81 -5.08 -6.45 11.36
C ASN A 81 -4.68 -5.33 10.38
N THR A 82 -3.44 -5.46 9.84
CA THR A 82 -3.02 -4.98 8.50
C THR A 82 -3.45 -3.56 8.10
N GLY A 83 -3.28 -2.59 9.00
CA GLY A 83 -3.50 -1.18 8.69
C GLY A 83 -2.18 -0.44 8.42
N TYR A 84 -2.19 0.49 7.47
CA TYR A 84 -1.16 1.53 7.32
C TYR A 84 -1.72 2.85 7.85
N SER A 85 -0.92 3.71 8.48
CA SER A 85 -1.39 4.98 9.05
C SER A 85 -2.08 5.85 7.98
N SER A 86 -3.18 6.50 8.37
CA SER A 86 -3.93 7.42 7.50
C SER A 86 -3.15 8.70 7.14
N GLU A 87 -1.98 8.90 7.73
CA GLU A 87 -1.06 9.98 7.35
C GLU A 87 -0.44 9.75 5.96
N ILE A 88 -0.44 8.51 5.44
CA ILE A 88 -0.17 8.28 4.03
C ILE A 88 -1.28 8.93 3.21
N PRO A 89 -0.98 9.86 2.28
CA PRO A 89 -2.02 10.52 1.51
C PRO A 89 -2.87 9.54 0.69
N ILE A 90 -4.18 9.78 0.65
CA ILE A 90 -5.13 8.90 -0.07
C ILE A 90 -4.75 8.70 -1.54
N ASN A 91 -4.33 9.76 -2.22
CA ASN A 91 -3.91 9.68 -3.62
C ASN A 91 -2.72 8.74 -3.82
N LEU A 92 -1.76 8.72 -2.88
CA LEU A 92 -0.59 7.85 -2.98
C LEU A 92 -0.97 6.38 -2.85
N ILE A 93 -1.84 6.04 -1.89
CA ILE A 93 -2.25 4.65 -1.69
C ILE A 93 -3.21 4.15 -2.78
N GLU A 94 -4.06 5.04 -3.33
CA GLU A 94 -4.84 4.76 -4.54
C GLU A 94 -3.93 4.51 -5.74
N ASP A 95 -2.92 5.34 -5.98
CA ASP A 95 -1.98 5.15 -7.08
C ASP A 95 -1.18 3.84 -6.94
N ILE A 96 -0.83 3.43 -5.72
CA ILE A 96 -0.20 2.12 -5.44
C ILE A 96 -1.18 0.99 -5.76
N PHE A 97 -2.44 1.11 -5.34
CA PHE A 97 -3.48 0.12 -5.63
C PHE A 97 -3.64 -0.04 -7.14
N ASP A 98 -3.88 1.07 -7.84
CA ASP A 98 -4.15 1.13 -9.27
C ASP A 98 -2.94 0.61 -10.07
N LEU A 99 -1.71 0.91 -9.65
CA LEU A 99 -0.49 0.39 -10.26
C LEU A 99 -0.47 -1.15 -10.26
N TRP A 100 -0.75 -1.79 -9.12
CA TRP A 100 -0.67 -3.26 -9.02
C TRP A 100 -1.87 -3.95 -9.65
N ALA A 101 -3.07 -3.40 -9.45
CA ALA A 101 -4.30 -3.90 -10.03
C ALA A 101 -4.24 -3.92 -11.57
N TYR A 102 -3.86 -2.79 -12.18
CA TYR A 102 -3.76 -2.66 -13.64
C TYR A 102 -2.76 -3.65 -14.26
N ASN A 103 -1.60 -3.82 -13.62
CA ASN A 103 -0.50 -4.63 -14.16
C ASN A 103 -0.67 -6.15 -13.96
N TYR A 104 -1.64 -6.59 -13.13
CA TYR A 104 -1.86 -8.02 -12.88
C TYR A 104 -2.29 -8.80 -14.13
N SER A 105 -2.99 -8.14 -15.06
CA SER A 105 -3.47 -8.74 -16.30
C SER A 105 -2.34 -9.32 -17.18
N ASN A 106 -1.14 -8.75 -17.13
CA ASN A 106 0.00 -9.20 -17.93
C ASN A 106 0.89 -10.17 -17.14
N LYS A 107 0.58 -11.47 -17.21
CA LYS A 107 1.32 -12.53 -16.48
C LYS A 107 2.83 -12.57 -16.72
N LEU A 108 3.29 -12.19 -17.92
CA LEU A 108 4.72 -12.19 -18.26
C LEU A 108 5.45 -11.05 -17.56
N LEU A 109 4.87 -9.84 -17.58
CA LEU A 109 5.43 -8.67 -16.93
C LEU A 109 5.27 -8.75 -15.41
N TRP A 110 4.14 -9.27 -14.92
CA TRP A 110 3.84 -9.47 -13.50
C TRP A 110 4.98 -10.16 -12.75
N LYS A 111 5.47 -11.30 -13.27
CA LYS A 111 6.58 -12.03 -12.65
C LYS A 111 7.86 -11.17 -12.54
N LYS A 112 8.12 -10.32 -13.53
CA LYS A 112 9.27 -9.42 -13.53
C LYS A 112 9.07 -8.28 -12.52
N TYR A 113 7.86 -7.73 -12.43
CA TYR A 113 7.50 -6.69 -11.47
C TYR A 113 7.60 -7.19 -10.02
N ILE A 114 7.13 -8.41 -9.74
CA ILE A 114 7.30 -9.06 -8.44
C ILE A 114 8.78 -9.32 -8.13
N GLY A 115 9.57 -9.74 -9.13
CA GLY A 115 11.02 -9.89 -8.98
C GLY A 115 11.71 -8.58 -8.58
N LEU A 116 11.34 -7.47 -9.24
CA LEU A 116 11.81 -6.13 -8.94
C LEU A 116 11.41 -5.68 -7.53
N LEU A 117 10.14 -5.88 -7.15
CA LEU A 117 9.64 -5.53 -5.82
C LEU A 117 10.37 -6.27 -4.71
N ASN A 118 10.58 -7.58 -4.88
CA ASN A 118 11.32 -8.41 -3.92
C ASN A 118 12.80 -7.99 -3.82
N LEU A 119 13.42 -7.59 -4.92
CA LEU A 119 14.78 -7.04 -4.91
C LEU A 119 14.83 -5.74 -4.07
N ARG A 120 13.86 -4.84 -4.26
CA ARG A 120 13.73 -3.60 -3.46
C ARG A 120 13.54 -3.88 -1.97
N LYS A 121 12.63 -4.79 -1.63
CA LYS A 121 12.40 -5.24 -0.25
C LYS A 121 13.70 -5.72 0.42
N LYS A 122 14.52 -6.49 -0.30
CA LYS A 122 15.82 -6.99 0.21
C LYS A 122 16.84 -5.88 0.43
N LEU A 123 16.87 -4.88 -0.45
CA LEU A 123 17.82 -3.77 -0.35
C LEU A 123 17.47 -2.79 0.77
N LYS A 124 16.23 -2.84 1.30
CA LYS A 124 15.71 -2.00 2.40
C LYS A 124 15.93 -0.49 2.21
N LYS A 125 16.17 -0.06 0.97
CA LYS A 125 16.41 1.34 0.58
C LYS A 125 15.96 1.54 -0.85
N ASN A 126 15.45 2.73 -1.15
CA ASN A 126 15.36 3.21 -2.53
C ASN A 126 16.77 3.35 -3.08
N ASN A 127 17.11 2.46 -4.00
CA ASN A 127 18.41 2.43 -4.65
C ASN A 127 18.22 2.77 -6.13
N ASN A 128 18.69 3.95 -6.52
CA ASN A 128 18.58 4.48 -7.88
C ASN A 128 19.28 3.60 -8.94
N TYR A 129 20.15 2.68 -8.52
CA TYR A 129 20.86 1.76 -9.41
C TYR A 129 20.03 0.53 -9.83
N ILE A 130 18.88 0.28 -9.20
CA ILE A 130 18.01 -0.87 -9.50
C ILE A 130 17.48 -0.82 -10.94
N ASN A 131 17.34 0.38 -11.51
CA ASN A 131 16.80 0.56 -12.85
C ASN A 131 17.86 0.46 -13.96
N ILE A 132 19.14 0.35 -13.61
CA ILE A 132 20.22 0.29 -14.60
C ILE A 132 20.06 -0.97 -15.45
N GLY A 133 19.98 -0.77 -16.77
CA GLY A 133 19.85 -1.85 -17.73
C GLY A 133 18.42 -2.35 -17.96
N LEU A 134 17.43 -1.84 -17.21
CA LEU A 134 16.01 -2.07 -17.54
C LEU A 134 15.62 -1.32 -18.81
N LYS A 135 14.73 -1.90 -19.61
CA LYS A 135 14.22 -1.31 -20.86
C LYS A 135 12.72 -1.63 -21.05
N GLY A 136 12.04 -0.83 -21.86
CA GLY A 136 10.62 -0.99 -22.19
C GLY A 136 9.71 -0.95 -20.96
N ASP A 137 8.63 -1.74 -20.97
CA ASP A 137 7.60 -1.77 -19.94
C ASP A 137 8.13 -2.00 -18.52
N ILE A 138 9.27 -2.69 -18.38
CA ILE A 138 9.90 -2.95 -17.07
C ILE A 138 10.53 -1.67 -16.51
N PHE A 139 11.16 -0.87 -17.37
CA PHE A 139 11.74 0.41 -16.98
C PHE A 139 10.64 1.43 -16.64
N GLU A 140 9.57 1.48 -17.44
CA GLU A 140 8.44 2.36 -17.18
C GLU A 140 7.75 2.01 -15.86
N PHE A 141 7.49 0.73 -15.61
CA PHE A 141 6.95 0.26 -14.35
C PHE A 141 7.87 0.60 -13.17
N ALA A 142 9.17 0.34 -13.30
CA ALA A 142 10.13 0.61 -12.24
C ALA A 142 10.21 2.11 -11.90
N THR A 143 10.12 2.98 -12.91
CA THR A 143 10.11 4.43 -12.74
C THR A 143 8.85 4.92 -12.03
N LYS A 144 7.68 4.38 -12.38
CA LYS A 144 6.42 4.68 -11.67
C LYS A 144 6.48 4.22 -10.21
N LEU A 145 6.96 3.00 -9.98
CA LEU A 145 7.14 2.46 -8.63
C LEU A 145 8.10 3.31 -7.80
N ASP A 146 9.20 3.78 -8.39
CA ASP A 146 10.13 4.70 -7.73
C ASP A 146 9.49 6.04 -7.39
N GLY A 147 8.67 6.59 -8.28
CA GLY A 147 7.89 7.80 -8.00
C GLY A 147 7.04 7.64 -6.73
N LEU A 148 6.29 6.54 -6.63
CA LEU A 148 5.45 6.25 -5.46
C LEU A 148 6.27 6.01 -4.19
N LEU A 149 7.36 5.27 -4.29
CA LEU A 149 8.25 5.01 -3.16
C LEU A 149 9.09 6.22 -2.75
N SER A 150 9.17 7.26 -3.57
CA SER A 150 9.93 8.48 -3.27
C SER A 150 9.18 9.46 -2.36
N PHE A 151 7.90 9.18 -2.06
CA PHE A 151 7.09 10.02 -1.19
C PHE A 151 7.81 10.30 0.13
N ARG A 152 7.84 11.59 0.48
CA ARG A 152 8.29 12.07 1.78
C ARG A 152 7.19 12.97 2.34
N PRO A 153 6.59 12.65 3.49
CA PRO A 153 5.74 13.56 4.21
C PRO A 153 6.61 14.75 4.60
N ASP A 154 6.06 15.95 4.45
CA ASP A 154 6.73 17.12 4.99
C ASP A 154 6.90 16.94 6.50
N ASP A 155 8.13 17.16 7.00
CA ASP A 155 8.50 17.10 8.42
C ASP A 155 7.66 18.06 9.31
N SER A 156 6.76 18.85 8.71
CA SER A 156 5.86 19.79 9.39
C SER A 156 4.64 19.14 10.05
N ILE A 157 4.20 17.96 9.59
CA ILE A 157 3.02 17.28 10.16
C ILE A 157 3.36 16.65 11.53
N PHE A 158 4.61 16.25 11.74
CA PHE A 158 5.11 15.61 12.97
C PHE A 158 5.44 16.58 14.12
N ARG A 159 5.00 17.84 14.04
CA ARG A 159 5.10 18.80 15.17
C ARG A 159 3.89 18.77 16.12
N LEU A 160 2.96 17.85 15.96
CA LEU A 160 2.12 17.37 17.06
C LEU A 160 2.85 16.14 17.61
N GLU A 161 3.71 16.20 18.62
CA GLU A 161 3.36 16.30 20.04
C GLU A 161 4.63 16.65 20.85
N ASN A 162 5.11 17.89 20.73
CA ASN A 162 6.13 18.40 21.66
C ASN A 162 5.96 19.90 21.94
N SER A 163 4.72 20.41 21.95
CA SER A 163 4.40 21.67 22.64
C SER A 163 3.71 21.35 23.96
N ASN A 164 4.49 20.86 24.91
CA ASN A 164 4.24 21.08 26.34
C ASN A 164 4.59 22.53 26.72
N ASP A 165 4.09 23.50 25.94
CA ASP A 165 4.13 24.91 26.33
C ASP A 165 2.77 25.26 26.92
N LEU A 166 2.74 25.11 28.24
CA LEU A 166 2.06 26.00 29.16
C LEU A 166 1.63 27.31 28.48
N MET A 167 0.33 27.50 28.27
CA MET A 167 -0.25 28.83 28.25
C MET A 167 -1.60 28.84 28.99
N TRP A 168 -1.48 29.25 30.26
CA TRP A 168 -2.43 29.88 31.20
C TRP A 168 -3.74 29.15 31.53
#